data_AF-A0A1J4SFQ5-F1
#
_entry.id   AF-A0A1J4SFQ5-F1
#
_cell.length_a   1.000
_cell.length_b   1.000
_cell.length_c   1.000
_cell.angle_alpha   90.00
_cell.angle_beta   90.00
_cell.angle_gamma   90.00
#
_symmetry.space_group_name_H-M   'P 1'
#
loop_
_entity.id
_entity.type
_entity.pdbx_description
1 polymer ?
#
loop_
_entity_poly.entity_id
_entity_poly.type
_entity_poly.pdbx_seq_one_letter_code
_entity_poly.pdbx_strand_id
1 'polypeptide(L)' 'MFKSKFLYCFFILNILLISITSESRELSVSDIVERSSSSVVQIIAYDITGKEEGQGSGFFIAPGQIITNAHVINKR' A
#
# COMPACT_ATOMS: atom_id res chain seq x y z
N MET A 1 -34.64 44.04 1.99
CA MET A 1 -34.28 43.25 0.77
C MET A 1 -32.80 42.86 0.72
N PHE A 2 -31.84 43.73 1.07
CA PHE A 2 -30.39 43.44 1.02
C PHE A 2 -29.91 42.29 1.95
N LYS A 3 -30.43 42.23 3.20
CA LYS A 3 -30.05 41.20 4.19
C LYS A 3 -30.40 39.76 3.76
N SER A 4 -31.52 39.59 3.04
CA SER A 4 -31.97 38.27 2.57
C SER A 4 -31.14 37.75 1.40
N LYS A 5 -30.72 38.63 0.47
CA LYS A 5 -29.80 38.27 -0.61
C LYS A 5 -28.40 37.95 -0.08
N PHE A 6 -27.92 38.71 0.90
CA PHE A 6 -26.65 38.44 1.57
C PHE A 6 -26.65 37.10 2.33
N LEU A 7 -27.72 36.81 3.06
CA LEU A 7 -27.89 35.52 3.76
C LEU A 7 -27.93 34.34 2.79
N TYR A 8 -28.58 34.51 1.63
CA TYR A 8 -28.62 33.50 0.58
C TYR A 8 -27.25 33.27 -0.07
N CYS A 9 -26.50 34.34 -0.37
CA CYS A 9 -25.12 34.24 -0.84
C CYS A 9 -24.20 33.56 0.19
N PHE A 10 -24.36 33.89 1.47
CA PHE A 10 -23.62 33.24 2.55
C PHE A 10 -23.95 31.75 2.64
N PHE A 11 -25.22 31.38 2.48
CA PHE A 11 -25.64 29.97 2.51
C PHE A 11 -25.07 29.19 1.32
N ILE A 12 -25.11 29.76 0.11
CA ILE A 12 -24.50 29.15 -1.09
C ILE A 12 -22.99 29.00 -0.93
N LEU A 13 -22.31 30.02 -0.38
CA LEU A 13 -20.87 29.98 -0.15
C LEU A 13 -20.48 28.87 0.82
N ASN A 14 -21.25 28.66 1.90
CA ASN A 14 -21.00 27.56 2.84
C ASN A 14 -21.23 26.19 2.20
N ILE A 15 -22.25 26.03 1.34
CA ILE A 15 -22.46 24.78 0.58
C ILE A 15 -21.27 24.51 -0.35
N LEU A 16 -20.78 25.54 -1.04
CA LEU A 16 -19.63 25.41 -1.95
C LEU A 16 -18.35 25.00 -1.22
N LEU A 17 -18.16 25.48 0.00
CA LEU A 17 -16.99 25.16 0.83
C LEU A 17 -17.01 23.72 1.38
N ILE A 18 -18.19 23.16 1.64
CA ILE A 18 -18.33 21.76 2.10
C ILE A 18 -17.91 20.76 1.01
N SER A 19 -18.09 21.09 -0.28
CA SER A 19 -17.70 20.20 -1.39
C SER A 19 -16.18 20.06 -1.57
N ILE A 20 -15.37 20.86 -0.88
CA ILE A 20 -13.89 20.83 -0.99
C ILE A 20 -13.27 19.87 0.03
N THR A 21 -14.07 19.21 0.89
CA THR A 21 -13.51 18.22 1.81
C THR A 21 -12.97 17.03 1.01
N SER A 22 -11.65 16.89 1.00
CA SER A 22 -10.93 15.80 0.34
C SER A 22 -11.46 14.46 0.85
N GLU A 23 -11.86 13.57 -0.07
CA GLU A 23 -12.07 12.18 0.29
C GLU A 23 -10.74 11.59 0.76
N SER A 24 -10.66 11.19 2.03
CA SER A 24 -9.60 10.30 2.50
C SER A 24 -9.89 8.92 1.89
N ARG A 25 -9.35 8.67 0.69
CA ARG A 25 -9.42 7.35 0.08
C ARG A 25 -8.52 6.41 0.87
N GLU A 26 -9.14 5.63 1.74
CA GLU A 26 -8.52 4.46 2.33
C GLU A 26 -8.08 3.53 1.20
N LEU A 27 -6.84 3.03 1.29
CA LEU A 27 -6.33 2.09 0.31
C LEU A 27 -7.11 0.78 0.46
N SER A 28 -7.66 0.29 -0.64
CA SER A 28 -8.21 -1.06 -0.64
C SER A 28 -7.07 -2.07 -0.51
N VAL A 29 -7.42 -3.29 -0.09
CA VAL A 29 -6.46 -4.41 -0.09
C VAL A 29 -5.87 -4.62 -1.49
N SER A 30 -6.68 -4.47 -2.54
CA SER A 30 -6.24 -4.59 -3.93
C SER A 30 -5.21 -3.53 -4.29
N ASP A 31 -5.39 -2.28 -3.89
CA ASP A 31 -4.42 -1.20 -4.13
C ASP A 31 -3.07 -1.49 -3.46
N ILE A 32 -3.10 -2.03 -2.23
CA ILE A 32 -1.88 -2.39 -1.49
C ILE A 32 -1.15 -3.53 -2.20
N VAL A 33 -1.88 -4.56 -2.63
CA VAL A 33 -1.30 -5.70 -3.35
C VAL A 33 -0.74 -5.28 -4.70
N GLU A 34 -1.45 -4.47 -5.47
CA GLU A 34 -0.98 -3.98 -6.77
C GLU A 34 0.33 -3.20 -6.62
N ARG A 35 0.42 -2.32 -5.62
CA ARG A 35 1.62 -1.51 -5.37
C ARG A 35 2.80 -2.32 -4.84
N SER A 36 2.55 -3.35 -4.03
CA SER A 36 3.62 -4.11 -3.35
C SER A 36 4.08 -5.36 -4.08
N SER A 37 3.21 -5.97 -4.90
CA SER A 37 3.46 -7.28 -5.54
C SER A 37 4.74 -7.32 -6.38
N SER A 38 5.06 -6.24 -7.08
CA SER A 38 6.28 -6.13 -7.91
C SER A 38 7.59 -6.25 -7.12
N SER A 39 7.56 -5.98 -5.81
CA SER A 39 8.73 -6.08 -4.93
C SER A 39 8.82 -7.42 -4.21
N VAL A 40 7.76 -8.24 -4.22
CA VAL A 40 7.69 -9.53 -3.54
C VAL A 40 8.25 -10.63 -4.45
N VAL A 41 9.03 -11.53 -3.88
CA VAL A 41 9.68 -12.64 -4.60
C VAL A 41 9.47 -13.98 -3.90
N GLN A 42 9.52 -15.04 -4.67
CA GLN A 42 9.65 -16.40 -4.16
C GLN A 42 11.13 -16.72 -3.91
N ILE A 43 11.40 -17.33 -2.76
CA ILE A 43 12.73 -17.80 -2.37
C ILE A 43 12.67 -19.32 -2.25
N ILE A 44 13.59 -19.99 -2.93
CA ILE A 44 13.79 -21.43 -2.85
C ILE A 44 15.24 -21.66 -2.43
N ALA A 45 15.42 -22.31 -1.28
CA ALA A 45 16.71 -22.64 -0.71
C ALA A 45 17.04 -24.11 -1.04
N TYR A 46 18.25 -24.33 -1.54
CA TYR A 46 18.76 -25.65 -1.89
C TYR A 46 20.00 -25.98 -1.07
N ASP A 47 20.18 -27.26 -0.73
CA ASP A 47 21.44 -27.75 -0.17
C ASP A 47 22.54 -27.88 -1.23
N ILE A 48 23.72 -28.33 -0.79
CA ILE A 48 24.87 -28.59 -1.65
C ILE A 48 24.65 -29.71 -2.68
N THR A 49 23.63 -30.56 -2.49
CA THR A 49 23.26 -31.64 -3.42
C THR A 49 22.24 -31.18 -4.46
N GLY A 50 21.73 -29.94 -4.33
CA GLY A 50 20.67 -29.40 -5.18
C GLY A 50 19.27 -29.83 -4.75
N LYS A 51 19.12 -30.42 -3.56
CA LYS A 51 17.81 -30.74 -2.99
C LYS A 51 17.23 -29.50 -2.34
N GLU A 52 15.94 -29.25 -2.59
CA GLU A 52 15.22 -28.16 -1.93
C GLU A 52 15.15 -28.43 -0.42
N GLU A 53 15.70 -27.49 0.36
CA GLU A 53 15.65 -27.50 1.81
C GLU A 53 14.62 -26.50 2.34
N GLY A 54 14.20 -25.49 1.59
CA GLY A 54 13.24 -24.51 2.09
C GLY A 54 12.58 -23.69 0.98
N GLN A 55 11.36 -23.23 1.27
CA GLN A 55 10.59 -22.36 0.39
C GLN A 55 9.90 -21.29 1.22
N GLY A 56 9.88 -20.06 0.70
CA GLY A 56 9.16 -18.96 1.31
C GLY A 56 9.11 -17.74 0.41
N SER A 57 8.79 -16.60 1.01
CA SER A 57 8.75 -15.31 0.33
C SER A 57 9.79 -14.36 0.89
N GLY A 58 10.15 -13.36 0.11
CA GLY A 58 10.90 -12.19 0.54
C GLY A 58 10.47 -10.98 -0.27
N PHE A 59 11.15 -9.86 -0.06
CA PHE A 59 10.95 -8.68 -0.89
C PHE A 59 12.24 -7.86 -1.03
N PHE A 60 12.33 -7.10 -2.11
CA PHE A 60 13.45 -6.20 -2.35
C PHE A 60 13.41 -4.99 -1.41
N ILE A 61 14.54 -4.69 -0.77
CA ILE A 61 14.74 -3.47 0.03
C ILE A 61 15.65 -2.46 -0.67
N ALA A 62 16.43 -2.93 -1.65
CA ALA A 62 17.25 -2.15 -2.56
C ALA A 62 17.59 -3.01 -3.79
N PRO A 63 18.19 -2.44 -4.86
CA PRO A 63 18.63 -3.22 -6.02
C PRO A 63 19.55 -4.38 -5.62
N GLY A 64 19.14 -5.61 -5.91
CA GLY A 64 19.90 -6.82 -5.58
C GLY A 64 19.91 -7.21 -4.09
N GLN A 65 19.17 -6.52 -3.23
CA GLN A 65 19.05 -6.82 -1.80
C GLN A 65 17.64 -7.29 -1.46
N ILE A 66 17.53 -8.54 -1.01
CA ILE A 66 16.26 -9.18 -0.63
C ILE A 66 16.28 -9.47 0.86
N ILE A 67 15.19 -9.15 1.55
CA ILE A 67 14.97 -9.56 2.95
C ILE A 67 13.97 -10.73 3.02
N THR A 68 14.23 -11.66 3.93
CA THR A 68 13.34 -12.79 4.25
C THR A 68 13.56 -13.22 5.70
N ASN A 69 12.76 -14.19 6.15
CA ASN A 69 12.94 -14.78 7.47
C ASN A 69 14.09 -15.78 7.48
N ALA A 70 14.81 -15.87 8.60
CA ALA A 70 15.94 -16.79 8.75
C ALA A 70 15.56 -18.26 8.53
N HIS A 71 14.35 -18.68 8.94
CA HIS A 71 13.88 -20.06 8.77
C HIS A 71 13.67 -20.47 7.30
N VAL A 72 13.57 -19.51 6.38
CA VAL A 72 13.44 -19.79 4.94
C VAL A 72 14.78 -20.25 4.36
N ILE A 73 15.89 -19.69 4.86
CA ILE A 73 17.25 -19.95 4.39
C ILE A 73 18.06 -20.88 5.30
N ASN A 74 17.56 -21.20 6.49
CA ASN A 74 18.24 -22.03 7.47
C ASN A 74 17.24 -22.89 8.23
N LYS A 75 17.36 -24.21 8.10
CA LYS A 75 16.46 -25.22 8.68
C LYS A 75 16.87 -25.71 10.08
N ARG A 76 17.87 -25.09 10.72
CA ARG A 76 18.30 -25.45 12.09
C ARG A 76 17.15 -25.48 13.09
#